data_AF-A0A9N9GEJ7-F1
#
_entry.id   AF-A0A9N9GEJ7-F1
#
_cell.length_a   1.000
_cell.length_b   1.000
_cell.length_c   1.000
_cell.angle_alpha   90.00
_cell.angle_beta   90.00
_cell.angle_gamma   90.00
#
_symmetry.space_group_name_H-M   'P 1'
#
loop_
_entity.id
_entity.type
_entity.pdbx_description
1 polymer ?
#
loop_
_entity_poly.entity_id
_entity_poly.type
_entity_poly.pdbx_seq_one_letter_code
_entity_poly.pdbx_strand_id
1 'polypeptide(L)'
;MSRHTLFQLGKLLSIRLRPHILNVTRPIDTCICISRTHPTFQNSVFYRPYSSKKDKKGNKKQKHSKPIDDLDEPEDDNPRKSGKKKDSASDALDFDVETLEDKMKDIIERLKKDYSTMRAGRANPALLDSIVVPHSTGKTPLKDLAQVIVKDPQNLIVTVQDNSLLTAIDKAIRTSELNLNPLEDTKGLRVPIPKHKLVNIAKKNAEHARQKIRHVRQEGLKDLKKDVRDGLPVDDGNKLTKKFQVIVDKYTKDIDDILKAKTKEIQNS
;
A
#
# COMPACT_ATOMS: atom_id res chain seq x y z
N MET A 1 43.08 -1.04 70.62
CA MET A 1 43.93 0.15 70.72
C MET A 1 43.20 1.30 70.03
N SER A 2 42.96 2.40 70.77
CA SER A 2 42.32 3.70 70.45
C SER A 2 40.92 3.69 69.79
N ARG A 3 39.80 3.95 70.49
CA ARG A 3 39.34 5.17 71.23
C ARG A 3 39.32 6.44 70.34
N HIS A 4 38.15 6.95 69.93
CA HIS A 4 37.39 7.94 70.69
C HIS A 4 36.13 8.41 69.93
N THR A 5 35.07 8.61 70.70
CA THR A 5 33.71 9.00 70.36
C THR A 5 33.46 10.52 70.50
N LEU A 6 32.44 11.02 69.79
CA LEU A 6 31.43 12.03 70.20
C LEU A 6 31.87 13.48 70.54
N PHE A 7 31.22 14.47 69.89
CA PHE A 7 30.43 15.61 70.46
C PHE A 7 30.09 16.62 69.32
N GLN A 8 28.85 16.79 68.83
CA GLN A 8 27.66 17.53 69.35
C GLN A 8 27.70 19.07 69.21
N LEU A 9 26.52 19.62 68.83
CA LEU A 9 26.05 21.03 68.72
C LEU A 9 26.34 21.73 67.38
N GLY A 10 25.38 22.10 66.50
CA GLY A 10 24.08 22.79 66.69
C GLY A 10 24.31 24.30 66.49
N LYS A 11 23.79 25.01 65.47
CA LYS A 11 22.39 25.50 65.33
C LYS A 11 22.30 26.51 64.16
N LEU A 12 21.08 26.67 63.61
CA LEU A 12 20.51 27.84 62.90
C LEU A 12 21.03 28.07 61.46
N LEU A 13 20.22 28.11 60.41
CA LEU A 13 19.09 29.02 60.24
C LEU A 13 18.08 28.44 59.23
N SER A 14 16.81 28.45 59.63
CA SER A 14 15.66 28.02 58.85
C SER A 14 15.12 29.23 58.09
N ILE A 15 15.01 29.16 56.75
CA ILE A 15 14.20 30.12 55.99
C ILE A 15 13.10 29.35 55.27
N ARG A 16 11.90 29.61 55.79
CA ARG A 16 10.61 29.04 55.48
C ARG A 16 9.84 30.11 54.73
N LEU A 17 9.53 29.90 53.45
CA LEU A 17 8.57 30.73 52.72
C LEU A 17 7.61 29.83 51.93
N ARG A 18 6.37 29.80 52.43
CA ARG A 18 5.10 29.35 51.82
C ARG A 18 4.05 30.38 52.32
N PRO A 19 2.84 30.41 51.76
CA PRO A 19 2.44 30.59 50.37
C PRO A 19 1.43 31.77 50.27
N HIS A 20 1.01 32.20 49.07
CA HIS A 20 -0.24 32.95 48.95
C HIS A 20 -1.14 32.35 47.87
N ILE A 21 -2.30 31.93 48.38
CA ILE A 21 -3.47 31.37 47.73
C ILE A 21 -4.25 32.52 47.09
N LEU A 22 -4.74 32.36 45.87
CA LEU A 22 -6.05 32.89 45.47
C LEU A 22 -6.76 31.90 44.56
N ASN A 23 -7.80 31.29 45.15
CA ASN A 23 -8.89 30.56 44.54
C ASN A 23 -9.72 31.47 43.63
N VAL A 24 -10.15 30.95 42.47
CA VAL A 24 -11.47 31.29 41.92
C VAL A 24 -12.10 30.01 41.37
N THR A 25 -12.80 29.30 42.26
CA THR A 25 -13.92 28.43 41.93
C THR A 25 -15.17 29.30 41.86
N ARG A 26 -15.99 29.13 40.82
CA ARG A 26 -17.38 29.64 40.76
C ARG A 26 -18.34 28.54 40.30
N PRO A 27 -19.62 28.63 40.69
CA PRO A 27 -20.32 27.53 41.36
C PRO A 27 -21.35 26.81 40.49
N ILE A 28 -21.80 25.67 41.04
CA ILE A 28 -22.97 24.88 40.65
C ILE A 28 -24.21 25.48 41.38
N ASP A 29 -25.41 25.16 40.86
CA ASP A 29 -26.77 25.38 41.39
C ASP A 29 -27.47 26.63 40.79
N THR A 30 -28.61 26.54 40.09
CA THR A 30 -29.87 25.86 40.45
C THR A 30 -30.80 25.67 39.23
N CYS A 31 -31.70 24.68 39.37
CA CYS A 31 -32.75 24.22 38.47
C CYS A 31 -33.73 25.29 37.95
N ILE A 32 -34.16 25.15 36.69
CA ILE A 32 -35.55 25.43 36.28
C ILE A 32 -36.04 24.31 35.35
N CYS A 33 -37.01 23.55 35.85
CA CYS A 33 -37.78 22.55 35.12
C CYS A 33 -39.03 23.21 34.51
N ILE A 34 -39.19 23.30 33.19
CA ILE A 34 -40.51 23.49 32.54
C ILE A 34 -40.56 22.75 31.19
N SER A 35 -41.21 21.58 31.22
CA SER A 35 -42.07 20.94 30.21
C SER A 35 -41.69 20.83 28.71
N ARG A 36 -41.75 19.58 28.23
CA ARG A 36 -42.47 19.09 27.02
C ARG A 36 -42.24 19.81 25.68
N THR A 37 -41.61 19.11 24.73
CA THR A 37 -42.25 18.58 23.50
C THR A 37 -41.19 17.93 22.59
N HIS A 38 -41.47 16.72 22.13
CA HIS A 38 -40.68 16.03 21.11
C HIS A 38 -40.90 16.66 19.73
N PRO A 39 -39.84 16.75 18.90
CA PRO A 39 -40.00 16.53 17.47
C PRO A 39 -39.17 15.33 17.02
N THR A 40 -39.88 14.40 16.40
CA THR A 40 -39.39 13.22 15.69
C THR A 40 -38.46 13.64 14.55
N PHE A 41 -37.15 13.44 14.73
CA PHE A 41 -36.19 13.54 13.63
C PHE A 41 -36.30 12.26 12.79
N GLN A 42 -37.19 12.30 11.81
CA GLN A 42 -37.27 11.30 10.74
C GLN A 42 -35.95 11.34 9.95
N ASN A 43 -35.05 10.41 10.27
CA ASN A 43 -34.00 9.97 9.34
C ASN A 43 -34.68 9.23 8.19
N SER A 44 -35.17 10.00 7.21
CA SER A 44 -35.55 9.45 5.91
C SER A 44 -34.28 9.20 5.12
N VAL A 45 -34.04 7.91 4.91
CA VAL A 45 -33.05 7.34 4.01
C VAL A 45 -33.21 7.99 2.64
N PHE A 46 -32.16 8.71 2.21
CA PHE A 46 -32.05 9.28 0.87
C PHE A 46 -31.85 8.13 -0.14
N TYR A 47 -32.94 7.46 -0.53
CA TYR A 47 -32.97 6.58 -1.70
C TYR A 47 -32.89 7.45 -2.95
N ARG A 48 -31.78 7.35 -3.68
CA ARG A 48 -31.65 7.86 -5.07
C ARG A 48 -32.49 6.96 -5.99
N PRO A 49 -33.56 7.44 -6.65
CA PRO A 49 -34.26 6.63 -7.63
C PRO A 49 -33.48 6.63 -8.95
N TYR A 50 -33.22 5.44 -9.48
CA TYR A 50 -32.69 5.23 -10.82
C TYR A 50 -33.80 5.57 -11.82
N SER A 51 -33.69 6.73 -12.47
CA SER A 51 -34.64 7.18 -13.50
C SER A 51 -34.24 6.60 -14.85
N SER A 52 -34.99 5.60 -15.32
CA SER A 52 -34.89 5.06 -16.67
C SER A 52 -35.80 5.84 -17.62
N LYS A 53 -35.23 6.66 -18.52
CA LYS A 53 -35.95 7.16 -19.70
C LYS A 53 -35.69 6.24 -20.88
N LYS A 54 -36.77 5.67 -21.44
CA LYS A 54 -36.79 5.02 -22.75
C LYS A 54 -37.19 6.08 -23.78
N ASP A 55 -36.32 6.34 -24.76
CA ASP A 55 -36.67 7.12 -25.94
C ASP A 55 -36.82 6.21 -27.16
N LYS A 56 -37.85 6.50 -27.98
CA LYS A 56 -38.25 5.75 -29.19
C LYS A 56 -37.62 6.38 -30.45
N LYS A 57 -37.07 5.51 -31.30
CA LYS A 57 -36.93 5.56 -32.79
C LYS A 57 -36.48 6.88 -33.46
N GLY A 58 -35.37 6.79 -34.22
CA GLY A 58 -35.08 7.68 -35.36
C GLY A 58 -33.69 7.46 -35.97
N ASN A 59 -33.63 6.99 -37.21
CA ASN A 59 -32.42 6.55 -37.94
C ASN A 59 -31.98 7.62 -38.96
N LYS A 60 -30.66 7.85 -39.18
CA LYS A 60 -30.00 7.92 -40.53
C LYS A 60 -28.53 8.42 -40.56
N LYS A 61 -27.72 7.65 -41.30
CA LYS A 61 -26.69 7.98 -42.33
C LYS A 61 -25.24 8.43 -41.95
N GLN A 62 -24.27 7.51 -42.19
CA GLN A 62 -23.22 7.48 -43.26
C GLN A 62 -22.72 8.84 -43.83
N LYS A 63 -21.46 9.14 -44.15
CA LYS A 63 -20.14 8.50 -44.48
C LYS A 63 -19.07 9.65 -44.36
N HIS A 64 -17.75 9.50 -44.25
CA HIS A 64 -16.81 9.07 -45.31
C HIS A 64 -15.33 9.22 -44.86
N SER A 65 -14.50 8.19 -45.11
CA SER A 65 -13.05 8.07 -45.46
C SER A 65 -12.06 9.24 -45.28
N LYS A 66 -10.73 9.12 -45.10
CA LYS A 66 -9.62 8.11 -45.04
C LYS A 66 -8.30 8.99 -44.97
N PRO A 67 -7.04 8.53 -45.11
CA PRO A 67 -6.26 7.37 -44.60
C PRO A 67 -4.91 7.85 -43.94
N ILE A 68 -3.91 6.95 -43.78
CA ILE A 68 -2.43 7.18 -43.64
C ILE A 68 -1.91 7.36 -42.20
N ASP A 69 -0.83 6.73 -41.70
CA ASP A 69 0.09 5.66 -42.16
C ASP A 69 0.77 5.08 -40.90
N ASP A 70 1.12 3.79 -40.97
CA ASP A 70 2.16 3.04 -40.25
C ASP A 70 2.98 3.73 -39.16
N LEU A 71 2.76 3.36 -37.89
CA LEU A 71 3.83 3.23 -36.89
C LEU A 71 3.46 2.12 -35.91
N ASP A 72 4.36 1.14 -35.83
CA ASP A 72 4.30 -0.09 -35.05
C ASP A 72 3.85 0.13 -33.60
N GLU A 73 2.70 -0.42 -33.21
CA GLU A 73 2.47 -0.75 -31.81
C GLU A 73 3.35 -1.98 -31.49
N PRO A 74 4.30 -1.88 -30.54
CA PRO A 74 5.04 -3.04 -30.10
C PRO A 74 4.06 -4.01 -29.44
N GLU A 75 3.90 -5.19 -30.04
CA GLU A 75 3.27 -6.32 -29.38
C GLU A 75 4.02 -6.58 -28.07
N ASP A 76 3.35 -6.34 -26.94
CA ASP A 76 3.81 -6.78 -25.64
C ASP A 76 3.76 -8.32 -25.66
N ASP A 77 4.89 -8.92 -26.06
CA ASP A 77 5.23 -10.33 -25.94
C ASP A 77 5.20 -10.73 -24.45
N ASN A 78 3.99 -10.85 -23.91
CA ASN A 78 3.76 -11.64 -22.72
C ASN A 78 3.56 -13.08 -23.21
N PRO A 79 4.55 -13.98 -23.07
CA PRO A 79 4.37 -15.36 -23.48
C PRO A 79 3.26 -15.94 -22.61
N ARG A 80 2.06 -16.02 -23.19
CA ARG A 80 0.97 -16.85 -22.70
C ARG A 80 1.56 -18.23 -22.55
N LYS A 81 1.89 -18.61 -21.31
CA LYS A 81 2.29 -19.97 -20.97
C LYS A 81 1.14 -20.84 -21.44
N SER A 82 1.43 -21.58 -22.51
CA SER A 82 0.55 -22.44 -23.26
C SER A 82 -0.38 -23.18 -22.32
N GLY A 83 -1.68 -22.91 -22.45
CA GLY A 83 -2.71 -23.71 -21.81
C GLY A 83 -2.53 -25.15 -22.25
N LYS A 84 -2.19 -26.02 -21.30
CA LYS A 84 -2.41 -27.45 -21.46
C LYS A 84 -3.91 -27.63 -21.32
N LYS A 85 -4.62 -27.55 -22.45
CA LYS A 85 -6.01 -27.96 -22.58
C LYS A 85 -6.03 -29.47 -22.32
N LYS A 86 -6.31 -29.87 -21.08
CA LYS A 86 -6.69 -31.25 -20.77
C LYS A 86 -8.18 -31.34 -21.06
N ASP A 87 -8.49 -31.70 -22.30
CA ASP A 87 -9.80 -32.17 -22.68
C ASP A 87 -9.99 -33.55 -22.02
N SER A 88 -10.59 -33.57 -20.83
CA SER A 88 -11.20 -34.78 -20.28
C SER A 88 -12.45 -34.36 -19.52
N ALA A 89 -13.56 -34.34 -20.26
CA ALA A 89 -14.90 -34.26 -19.72
C ALA A 89 -15.16 -35.51 -18.87
N SER A 90 -15.09 -35.33 -17.56
CA SER A 90 -15.68 -36.23 -16.57
C SER A 90 -16.08 -35.34 -15.39
N ASP A 91 -17.36 -34.98 -15.33
CA ASP A 91 -18.06 -34.36 -14.18
C ASP A 91 -17.13 -33.69 -13.16
N ALA A 92 -16.48 -32.60 -13.61
CA ALA A 92 -15.33 -32.03 -12.92
C ALA A 92 -15.82 -30.97 -11.93
N LEU A 93 -15.67 -31.29 -10.64
CA LEU A 93 -15.81 -30.32 -9.55
C LEU A 93 -14.84 -29.15 -9.81
N ASP A 94 -15.31 -27.91 -9.67
CA ASP A 94 -14.54 -26.69 -9.96
C ASP A 94 -13.39 -26.50 -8.95
N PHE A 95 -13.51 -27.06 -7.75
CA PHE A 95 -12.51 -26.93 -6.70
C PHE A 95 -11.37 -27.96 -6.80
N ASP A 96 -10.21 -27.49 -7.23
CA ASP A 96 -8.96 -28.26 -7.18
C ASP A 96 -7.93 -27.57 -6.25
N VAL A 97 -7.58 -28.25 -5.16
CA VAL A 97 -6.63 -27.76 -4.16
C VAL A 97 -5.24 -27.54 -4.76
N GLU A 98 -4.78 -28.42 -5.65
CA GLU A 98 -3.44 -28.35 -6.21
C GLU A 98 -3.28 -27.11 -7.10
N THR A 99 -4.29 -26.81 -7.91
CA THR A 99 -4.27 -25.61 -8.77
C THR A 99 -4.28 -24.31 -7.98
N LEU A 100 -5.03 -24.26 -6.87
CA LEU A 100 -5.07 -23.09 -5.98
C LEU A 100 -3.77 -22.93 -5.20
N GLU A 101 -3.15 -24.04 -4.79
CA GLU A 101 -1.82 -24.04 -4.21
C GLU A 101 -0.76 -23.50 -5.18
N ASP A 102 -0.78 -23.94 -6.44
CA ASP A 102 0.16 -23.47 -7.44
C ASP A 102 0.01 -21.97 -7.72
N LYS A 103 -1.23 -21.46 -7.77
CA LYS A 103 -1.48 -20.01 -7.81
C LYS A 103 -0.87 -19.28 -6.61
N MET A 104 -0.93 -19.86 -5.40
CA MET A 104 -0.30 -19.26 -4.21
C MET A 104 1.22 -19.31 -4.26
N LYS A 105 1.82 -20.40 -4.76
CA LYS A 105 3.26 -20.51 -4.98
C LYS A 105 3.73 -19.44 -5.97
N ASP A 106 3.03 -19.26 -7.08
CA ASP A 106 3.33 -18.22 -8.08
C ASP A 106 3.33 -16.82 -7.47
N ILE A 107 2.41 -16.54 -6.54
CA ILE A 107 2.37 -15.24 -5.83
C ILE A 107 3.63 -15.06 -4.98
N ILE A 108 4.08 -16.10 -4.27
CA ILE A 108 5.30 -16.05 -3.47
C ILE A 108 6.55 -15.92 -4.34
N GLU A 109 6.61 -16.62 -5.47
CA GLU A 109 7.73 -16.50 -6.42
C GLU A 109 7.84 -15.09 -6.98
N ARG A 110 6.71 -14.47 -7.35
CA ARG A 110 6.68 -13.07 -7.77
C ARG A 110 7.15 -12.14 -6.65
N LEU A 111 6.70 -12.34 -5.41
CA LEU A 111 7.15 -11.55 -4.27
C LEU A 111 8.67 -11.68 -4.05
N LYS A 112 9.22 -12.90 -4.15
CA LYS A 112 10.66 -13.14 -4.07
C LYS A 112 11.41 -12.45 -5.21
N LYS A 113 10.87 -12.46 -6.43
CA LYS A 113 11.43 -11.76 -7.58
C LYS A 113 11.44 -10.24 -7.36
N ASP A 114 10.36 -9.66 -6.87
CA ASP A 114 10.26 -8.23 -6.54
C ASP A 114 11.26 -7.84 -5.44
N TYR A 115 11.50 -8.72 -4.48
CA TYR A 115 12.52 -8.50 -3.44
C TYR A 115 13.95 -8.78 -3.89
N SER A 116 14.15 -9.52 -4.98
CA SER A 116 15.48 -9.73 -5.58
C SER A 116 15.95 -8.49 -6.35
N THR A 117 15.03 -7.75 -6.99
CA THR A 117 15.34 -6.49 -7.68
C THR A 117 15.61 -5.36 -6.68
N MET A 118 14.96 -5.41 -5.51
CA MET A 118 15.20 -4.49 -4.39
C MET A 118 16.43 -4.94 -3.57
N ARG A 119 17.63 -4.68 -4.09
CA ARG A 119 18.89 -5.01 -3.41
C ARG A 119 19.07 -4.12 -2.18
N ALA A 120 19.22 -4.74 -1.00
CA ALA A 120 19.45 -4.00 0.23
C ALA A 120 20.76 -3.20 0.14
N GLY A 121 20.74 -1.98 0.67
CA GLY A 121 21.87 -1.06 0.66
C GLY A 121 21.99 -0.18 -0.57
N ARG A 122 21.60 -0.61 -1.79
CA ARG A 122 21.76 0.22 -3.02
C ARG A 122 20.44 0.86 -3.47
N ALA A 123 20.46 2.17 -3.62
CA ALA A 123 19.40 2.95 -4.23
C ALA A 123 19.16 2.46 -5.66
N ASN A 124 17.92 2.09 -5.97
CA ASN A 124 17.51 1.69 -7.31
C ASN A 124 16.97 2.93 -8.07
N PRO A 125 17.52 3.27 -9.25
CA PRO A 125 16.99 4.38 -10.06
C PRO A 125 15.52 4.19 -10.46
N ALA A 126 15.05 2.94 -10.60
CA ALA A 126 13.66 2.64 -10.97
C ALA A 126 12.62 3.15 -9.96
N LEU A 127 13.04 3.56 -8.75
CA LEU A 127 12.14 4.20 -7.79
C LEU A 127 11.62 5.55 -8.29
N LEU A 128 12.38 6.26 -9.11
CA LEU A 128 12.00 7.58 -9.61
C LEU A 128 11.21 7.52 -10.92
N ASP A 129 11.11 6.34 -11.55
CA ASP A 129 10.43 6.16 -12.85
C ASP A 129 8.91 6.40 -12.77
N SER A 130 8.29 6.21 -11.60
CA SER A 130 6.85 6.45 -11.41
C SER A 130 6.50 7.94 -11.29
N ILE A 131 7.49 8.83 -11.27
CA ILE A 131 7.27 10.27 -11.07
C ILE A 131 6.98 10.91 -12.41
N VAL A 132 5.83 11.58 -12.49
CA VAL A 132 5.42 12.38 -13.64
C VAL A 132 5.60 13.84 -13.31
N VAL A 133 6.33 14.56 -14.15
CA VAL A 133 6.65 15.98 -13.98
C VAL A 133 5.70 16.80 -14.84
N PRO A 134 4.88 17.68 -14.25
CA PRO A 134 4.13 18.65 -15.03
C PRO A 134 5.06 19.78 -15.50
N HIS A 135 5.05 20.08 -16.79
CA HIS A 135 5.71 21.23 -17.39
C HIS A 135 4.74 21.99 -18.32
N SER A 136 5.21 23.06 -18.96
CA SER A 136 4.37 24.01 -19.72
C SER A 136 3.56 23.36 -20.85
N THR A 137 4.10 22.36 -21.53
CA THR A 137 3.48 21.70 -22.69
C THR A 137 2.74 20.40 -22.33
N GLY A 138 2.76 19.95 -21.07
CA GLY A 138 2.08 18.72 -20.67
C GLY A 138 2.67 18.05 -19.43
N LYS A 139 2.44 16.74 -19.33
CA LYS A 139 2.98 15.88 -18.28
C LYS A 139 3.89 14.84 -18.93
N THR A 140 5.14 14.79 -18.53
CA THR A 140 6.11 13.79 -19.02
C THR A 140 6.72 13.03 -17.84
N PRO A 141 7.10 11.76 -18.03
CA PRO A 141 7.77 10.99 -17.00
C PRO A 141 9.19 11.54 -16.76
N LEU A 142 9.65 11.45 -15.51
CA LEU A 142 10.97 11.96 -15.11
C LEU A 142 12.12 11.32 -15.91
N LYS A 143 11.96 10.06 -16.32
CA LYS A 143 12.96 9.29 -17.08
C LYS A 143 13.36 9.93 -18.41
N ASP A 144 12.44 10.64 -19.06
CA ASP A 144 12.68 11.26 -20.36
C ASP A 144 13.35 12.64 -20.22
N LEU A 145 13.12 13.32 -19.09
CA LEU A 145 13.64 14.65 -18.81
C LEU A 145 15.02 14.66 -18.12
N ALA A 146 15.36 13.56 -17.43
CA ALA A 146 16.55 13.49 -16.60
C ALA A 146 17.17 12.10 -16.58
N GLN A 147 18.50 12.07 -16.50
CA GLN A 147 19.26 10.85 -16.30
C GLN A 147 19.47 10.61 -14.80
N VAL A 148 19.13 9.40 -14.33
CA VAL A 148 19.27 9.01 -12.93
C VAL A 148 20.48 8.09 -12.76
N ILE A 149 21.42 8.49 -11.92
CA ILE A 149 22.66 7.76 -11.64
C ILE A 149 22.76 7.47 -10.14
N VAL A 150 23.23 6.27 -9.79
CA VAL A 150 23.52 5.90 -8.40
C VAL A 150 24.92 6.38 -8.03
N LYS A 151 25.04 7.39 -7.17
CA LYS A 151 26.34 7.86 -6.67
C LYS A 151 26.78 7.07 -5.44
N ASP A 152 25.94 7.09 -4.41
CA ASP A 152 26.16 6.34 -3.18
C ASP A 152 25.02 5.34 -3.00
N PRO A 153 25.19 4.31 -2.17
CA PRO A 153 24.13 3.33 -1.91
C PRO A 153 22.84 3.97 -1.38
N GLN A 154 22.91 5.15 -0.76
CA GLN A 154 21.76 5.89 -0.23
C GLN A 154 21.43 7.18 -1.00
N ASN A 155 22.20 7.53 -2.04
CA ASN A 155 22.05 8.80 -2.77
C ASN A 155 21.96 8.57 -4.28
N LEU A 156 20.83 9.01 -4.86
CA LEU A 156 20.69 9.13 -6.30
C LEU A 156 21.09 10.54 -6.74
N ILE A 157 21.71 10.65 -7.90
CA ILE A 157 21.87 11.91 -8.62
C ILE A 157 20.94 11.88 -9.82
N VAL A 158 20.13 12.92 -9.93
CA VAL A 158 19.26 13.18 -11.08
C VAL A 158 19.89 14.34 -11.84
N THR A 159 20.53 14.05 -12.97
CA THR A 159 21.07 15.07 -13.88
C THR A 159 20.00 15.44 -14.89
N VAL A 160 19.58 16.70 -14.88
CA VAL A 160 18.52 17.21 -15.75
C VAL A 160 19.13 17.67 -17.07
N GLN A 161 18.46 17.36 -18.18
CA GLN A 161 18.91 17.79 -19.51
C GLN A 161 18.73 19.31 -19.69
N ASP A 162 17.58 19.84 -19.27
CA ASP A 162 17.23 21.26 -19.34
C ASP A 162 17.11 21.90 -17.94
N ASN A 163 17.98 22.86 -17.64
CA ASN A 163 18.00 23.53 -16.33
C ASN A 163 16.71 24.30 -15.99
N SER A 164 15.92 24.70 -16.99
CA SER A 164 14.62 25.36 -16.78
C SER A 164 13.61 24.48 -16.04
N LEU A 165 13.76 23.15 -16.17
CA LEU A 165 12.86 22.16 -15.57
C LEU A 165 13.27 21.73 -14.15
N LEU A 166 14.43 22.16 -13.65
CA LEU A 166 14.95 21.79 -12.32
C LEU A 166 13.92 22.04 -11.21
N THR A 167 13.29 23.21 -11.22
CA THR A 167 12.30 23.58 -10.19
C THR A 167 11.01 22.76 -10.28
N ALA A 168 10.60 22.35 -11.50
CA ALA A 168 9.44 21.49 -11.70
C ALA A 168 9.73 20.06 -11.23
N ILE A 169 10.94 19.55 -11.51
CA ILE A 169 11.40 18.23 -11.09
C ILE A 169 11.55 18.15 -9.57
N ASP A 170 12.15 19.17 -8.93
CA ASP A 170 12.26 19.26 -7.47
C ASP A 170 10.88 19.15 -6.79
N LYS A 171 9.92 19.96 -7.27
CA LYS A 171 8.53 19.93 -6.79
C LYS A 171 7.88 18.57 -7.03
N ALA A 172 8.07 17.95 -8.20
CA ALA A 172 7.51 16.64 -8.51
C ALA A 172 8.06 15.54 -7.59
N ILE A 173 9.37 15.54 -7.31
CA ILE A 173 10.01 14.57 -6.40
C ILE A 173 9.47 14.75 -4.97
N ARG A 174 9.31 15.99 -4.50
CA ARG A 174 8.78 16.30 -3.15
C ARG A 174 7.31 15.90 -2.99
N THR A 175 6.50 16.12 -4.02
CA THR A 175 5.05 15.83 -4.00
C THR A 175 4.70 14.40 -4.38
N SER A 176 5.65 13.63 -4.92
CA SER A 176 5.46 12.22 -5.25
C SER A 176 5.09 11.38 -4.01
N GLU A 177 4.49 10.20 -4.23
CA GLU A 177 4.17 9.27 -3.14
C GLU A 177 5.39 8.90 -2.28
N LEU A 178 6.59 8.99 -2.84
CA LEU A 178 7.83 8.70 -2.15
C LEU A 178 8.17 9.80 -1.12
N ASN A 179 7.70 11.03 -1.32
CA ASN A 179 7.91 12.17 -0.44
C ASN A 179 9.40 12.28 -0.03
N LEU A 180 10.27 12.42 -1.02
CA LEU A 180 11.71 12.54 -0.84
C LEU A 180 12.10 14.02 -0.81
N ASN A 181 13.18 14.35 -0.09
CA ASN A 181 13.70 15.70 0.00
C ASN A 181 14.99 15.81 -0.83
N PRO A 182 14.91 16.17 -2.11
CA PRO A 182 16.10 16.39 -2.93
C PRO A 182 16.88 17.62 -2.45
N LEU A 183 18.18 17.61 -2.72
CA LEU A 183 19.14 18.68 -2.46
C LEU A 183 19.68 19.16 -3.80
N GLU A 184 19.77 20.47 -3.97
CA GLU A 184 20.36 21.07 -5.17
C GLU A 184 21.88 20.81 -5.20
N ASP A 185 22.39 20.40 -6.37
CA ASP A 185 23.80 20.19 -6.65
C ASP A 185 24.17 20.96 -7.93
N THR A 186 25.46 21.16 -8.22
CA THR A 186 25.90 22.07 -9.29
C THR A 186 25.45 21.65 -10.70
N LYS A 187 25.15 20.36 -10.90
CA LYS A 187 24.76 19.77 -12.19
C LYS A 187 23.40 19.05 -12.18
N GLY A 188 22.62 19.18 -11.09
CA GLY A 188 21.37 18.45 -10.94
C GLY A 188 20.84 18.39 -9.51
N LEU A 189 20.06 17.35 -9.21
CA LEU A 189 19.45 17.13 -7.89
C LEU A 189 20.01 15.86 -7.26
N ARG A 190 20.46 15.95 -6.01
CA ARG A 190 20.82 14.80 -5.18
C ARG A 190 19.62 14.37 -4.36
N VAL A 191 19.14 13.15 -4.56
CA VAL A 191 18.00 12.59 -3.84
C VAL A 191 18.49 11.57 -2.80
N PRO A 192 18.54 11.93 -1.51
CA PRO A 192 18.80 10.96 -0.45
C PRO A 192 17.59 10.04 -0.28
N ILE A 193 17.81 8.74 -0.34
CA ILE A 193 16.78 7.73 -0.06
C ILE A 193 17.01 7.21 1.35
N PRO A 194 16.14 7.56 2.30
CA PRO A 194 16.27 7.03 3.64
C PRO A 194 15.73 5.60 3.71
N LYS A 195 16.38 4.75 4.50
CA LYS A 195 16.05 3.31 4.65
C LYS A 195 14.58 3.04 4.99
N HIS A 196 13.93 3.93 5.75
CA HIS A 196 12.52 3.77 6.11
C HIS A 196 11.58 3.78 4.89
N LYS A 197 11.93 4.46 3.80
CA LYS A 197 11.13 4.46 2.55
C LYS A 197 11.25 3.12 1.83
N LEU A 198 12.43 2.50 1.82
CA LEU A 198 12.64 1.15 1.27
C LEU A 198 11.82 0.12 2.05
N VAL A 199 11.80 0.22 3.38
CA VAL A 199 10.94 -0.63 4.23
C VAL A 199 9.46 -0.43 3.92
N ASN A 200 9.01 0.81 3.68
CA ASN A 200 7.62 1.08 3.32
C ASN A 200 7.24 0.46 1.97
N ILE A 201 8.13 0.51 0.98
CA ILE A 201 7.93 -0.15 -0.32
C ILE A 201 7.87 -1.67 -0.13
N ALA A 202 8.79 -2.23 0.66
CA ALA A 202 8.80 -3.66 0.98
C ALA A 202 7.46 -4.12 1.58
N LYS A 203 6.91 -3.32 2.52
CA LYS A 203 5.59 -3.55 3.13
C LYS A 203 4.46 -3.45 2.11
N LYS A 204 4.45 -2.42 1.24
CA LYS A 204 3.46 -2.29 0.17
C LYS A 204 3.41 -3.54 -0.72
N ASN A 205 4.57 -4.08 -1.12
CA ASN A 205 4.64 -5.28 -1.95
C ASN A 205 4.09 -6.52 -1.22
N ALA A 206 4.39 -6.67 0.08
CA ALA A 206 3.83 -7.76 0.88
C ALA A 206 2.31 -7.64 1.04
N GLU A 207 1.77 -6.44 1.28
CA GLU A 207 0.32 -6.24 1.35
C GLU A 207 -0.36 -6.62 0.03
N HIS A 208 0.25 -6.27 -1.11
CA HIS A 208 -0.25 -6.67 -2.42
C HIS A 208 -0.26 -8.20 -2.59
N ALA A 209 0.78 -8.90 -2.13
CA ALA A 209 0.79 -10.37 -2.12
C ALA A 209 -0.29 -10.96 -1.20
N ARG A 210 -0.51 -10.40 0.00
CA ARG A 210 -1.60 -10.83 0.91
C ARG A 210 -2.97 -10.61 0.29
N GLN A 211 -3.19 -9.49 -0.39
CA GLN A 211 -4.44 -9.24 -1.11
C GLN A 211 -4.68 -10.28 -2.21
N LYS A 212 -3.65 -10.67 -2.95
CA LYS A 212 -3.75 -11.75 -3.96
C LYS A 212 -4.09 -13.10 -3.33
N ILE A 213 -3.44 -13.48 -2.23
CA ILE A 213 -3.80 -14.72 -1.50
C ILE A 213 -5.26 -14.66 -1.02
N ARG A 214 -5.70 -13.51 -0.49
CA ARG A 214 -7.10 -13.33 -0.08
C ARG A 214 -8.07 -13.49 -1.25
N HIS A 215 -7.70 -13.02 -2.43
CA HIS A 215 -8.49 -13.19 -3.65
C HIS A 215 -8.58 -14.66 -4.06
N VAL A 216 -7.46 -15.38 -4.13
CA VAL A 216 -7.43 -16.83 -4.42
C VAL A 216 -8.27 -17.61 -3.40
N ARG A 217 -8.22 -17.23 -2.11
CA ARG A 217 -9.09 -17.82 -1.09
C ARG A 217 -10.58 -17.56 -1.36
N GLN A 218 -10.94 -16.36 -1.80
CA GLN A 218 -12.33 -16.04 -2.13
C GLN A 218 -12.81 -16.82 -3.35
N GLU A 219 -11.98 -17.02 -4.36
CA GLU A 219 -12.27 -17.86 -5.53
C GLU A 219 -12.47 -19.32 -5.10
N GLY A 220 -11.50 -19.92 -4.42
CA GLY A 220 -11.62 -21.31 -3.96
C GLY A 220 -12.82 -21.57 -3.04
N LEU A 221 -13.18 -20.61 -2.18
CA LEU A 221 -14.39 -20.72 -1.34
C LEU A 221 -15.69 -20.56 -2.14
N LYS A 222 -15.68 -19.83 -3.26
CA LYS A 222 -16.84 -19.76 -4.16
C LYS A 222 -17.01 -21.08 -4.90
N ASP A 223 -15.92 -21.64 -5.39
CA ASP A 223 -15.92 -22.90 -6.15
C ASP A 223 -16.36 -24.07 -5.25
N LEU A 224 -15.83 -24.18 -4.02
CA LEU A 224 -16.33 -25.14 -3.02
C LEU A 224 -17.84 -25.03 -2.77
N LYS A 225 -18.38 -23.82 -2.73
CA LYS A 225 -19.82 -23.62 -2.50
C LYS A 225 -20.67 -24.00 -3.71
N LYS A 226 -20.13 -23.92 -4.93
CA LYS A 226 -20.80 -24.43 -6.13
C LYS A 226 -20.79 -25.95 -6.12
N ASP A 227 -19.64 -26.56 -5.86
CA ASP A 227 -19.50 -28.02 -5.81
C ASP A 227 -20.44 -28.67 -4.78
N VAL A 228 -20.62 -28.04 -3.61
CA VAL A 228 -21.60 -28.49 -2.59
C VAL A 228 -23.05 -28.37 -3.09
N ARG A 229 -23.36 -27.42 -3.96
CA ARG A 229 -24.68 -27.32 -4.60
C ARG A 229 -24.85 -28.33 -5.74
N ASP A 230 -23.77 -28.63 -6.44
CA ASP A 230 -23.76 -29.50 -7.62
C ASP A 230 -23.69 -31.00 -7.25
N GLY A 231 -23.52 -31.33 -5.97
CA GLY A 231 -23.71 -32.68 -5.44
C GLY A 231 -22.68 -33.16 -4.42
N LEU A 232 -21.68 -32.33 -4.08
CA LEU A 232 -20.68 -32.70 -3.08
C LEU A 232 -21.33 -32.77 -1.67
N PRO A 233 -21.14 -33.87 -0.91
CA PRO A 233 -21.67 -33.97 0.44
C PRO A 233 -21.06 -32.89 1.35
N VAL A 234 -21.92 -32.31 2.20
CA VAL A 234 -21.58 -31.18 3.08
C VAL A 234 -20.40 -31.51 4.01
N ASP A 235 -20.32 -32.75 4.49
CA ASP A 235 -19.24 -33.19 5.38
C ASP A 235 -17.86 -33.15 4.69
N ASP A 236 -17.79 -33.55 3.42
CA ASP A 236 -16.54 -33.53 2.67
C ASP A 236 -16.19 -32.10 2.24
N GLY A 237 -17.17 -31.27 1.86
CA GLY A 237 -16.96 -29.84 1.64
C GLY A 237 -16.39 -29.12 2.87
N ASN A 238 -16.86 -29.47 4.07
CA ASN A 238 -16.33 -28.95 5.34
C ASN A 238 -14.89 -29.40 5.60
N LYS A 239 -14.54 -30.67 5.30
CA LYS A 239 -13.17 -31.17 5.42
C LYS A 239 -12.22 -30.47 4.44
N LEU A 240 -12.65 -30.29 3.19
CA LEU A 240 -11.87 -29.59 2.15
C LEU A 240 -11.64 -28.12 2.52
N THR A 241 -12.67 -27.44 3.03
CA THR A 241 -12.56 -26.05 3.52
C THR A 241 -11.51 -25.93 4.62
N LYS A 242 -11.50 -26.86 5.60
CA LYS A 242 -10.50 -26.87 6.67
C LYS A 242 -9.08 -27.09 6.13
N LYS A 243 -8.90 -28.05 5.22
CA LYS A 243 -7.60 -28.31 4.57
C LYS A 243 -7.11 -27.08 3.81
N PHE A 244 -7.97 -26.46 3.02
CA PHE A 244 -7.67 -25.25 2.26
C PHE A 244 -7.27 -24.08 3.16
N GLN A 245 -7.98 -23.88 4.28
CA GLN A 245 -7.65 -22.81 5.22
C GLN A 245 -6.24 -23.00 5.82
N VAL A 246 -5.86 -24.23 6.17
CA VAL A 246 -4.50 -24.54 6.68
C VAL A 246 -3.43 -24.17 5.64
N ILE A 247 -3.67 -24.46 4.36
CA ILE A 247 -2.77 -24.11 3.26
C ILE A 247 -2.63 -22.59 3.12
N VAL A 248 -3.75 -21.86 3.11
CA VAL A 248 -3.75 -20.39 3.05
C VAL A 248 -2.99 -19.77 4.23
N ASP A 249 -3.20 -20.29 5.44
CA ASP A 249 -2.54 -19.80 6.64
C ASP A 249 -1.03 -20.03 6.60
N LYS A 250 -0.57 -21.14 6.00
CA LYS A 250 0.86 -21.38 5.76
C LYS A 250 1.46 -20.32 4.85
N TYR A 251 0.89 -20.11 3.66
CA TYR A 251 1.42 -19.13 2.71
C TYR A 251 1.30 -17.67 3.21
N THR A 252 0.32 -17.37 4.05
CA THR A 252 0.22 -16.05 4.71
C THR A 252 1.40 -15.84 5.68
N LYS A 253 1.76 -16.88 6.47
CA LYS A 253 2.93 -16.83 7.34
C LYS A 253 4.24 -16.73 6.55
N ASP A 254 4.34 -17.45 5.43
CA ASP A 254 5.52 -17.37 4.56
C ASP A 254 5.76 -15.94 4.06
N ILE A 255 4.69 -15.21 3.67
CA ILE A 255 4.81 -13.78 3.30
C ILE A 255 5.36 -12.96 4.48
N ASP A 256 4.85 -13.19 5.70
CA ASP A 256 5.28 -12.45 6.88
C ASP A 256 6.75 -12.70 7.21
N ASP A 257 7.21 -13.93 7.06
CA ASP A 257 8.59 -14.31 7.34
C ASP A 257 9.56 -13.79 6.26
N ILE A 258 9.16 -13.81 4.98
CA ILE A 258 9.91 -13.16 3.90
C ILE A 258 10.02 -11.65 4.15
N LEU A 259 8.92 -10.98 4.54
CA LEU A 259 8.91 -9.55 4.87
C LEU A 259 9.87 -9.25 6.03
N LYS A 260 9.80 -10.02 7.12
CA LYS A 260 10.69 -9.85 8.28
C LYS A 260 12.14 -10.03 7.89
N ALA A 261 12.47 -11.06 7.11
CA ALA A 261 13.83 -11.29 6.64
C ALA A 261 14.35 -10.10 5.82
N LYS A 262 13.55 -9.61 4.86
CA LYS A 262 13.94 -8.44 4.04
C LYS A 262 14.01 -7.14 4.82
N THR A 263 13.12 -6.92 5.79
CA THR A 263 13.18 -5.72 6.63
C THR A 263 14.45 -5.70 7.48
N LYS A 264 14.84 -6.84 8.06
CA LYS A 264 16.11 -6.97 8.79
C LYS A 264 17.31 -6.74 7.89
N GLU A 265 17.30 -7.29 6.67
CA GLU A 265 18.36 -7.07 5.68
C GLU A 265 18.54 -5.57 5.37
N ILE A 266 17.44 -4.85 5.13
CA ILE A 266 17.45 -3.39 4.85
C ILE A 266 17.93 -2.57 6.05
N GLN A 267 17.63 -3.01 7.28
CA GLN A 267 18.07 -2.31 8.49
C GLN A 267 19.56 -2.51 8.77
N ASN A 268 20.08 -3.72 8.52
CA ASN A 268 21.44 -4.12 8.86
C ASN A 268 22.49 -3.79 7.78
N SER A 269 22.07 -3.49 6.55
CA SER A 269 22.93 -3.00 5.46
C SER A 269 23.00 -1.49 5.47
#